data_AF-A0A0J7I798-F1
#
_entry.id   AF-A0A0J7I798-F1
#
_cell.length_a   1.000
_cell.length_b   1.000
_cell.length_c   1.000
_cell.angle_alpha   90.00
_cell.angle_beta   90.00
_cell.angle_gamma   90.00
#
_symmetry.space_group_name_H-M   'P 1'
#
loop_
_entity.id
_entity.type
_entity.pdbx_description
1 polymer ?
#
loop_
_entity_poly.entity_id
_entity_poly.type
_entity_poly.pdbx_seq_one_letter_code
_entity_poly.pdbx_strand_id
1 'polypeptide(L)'
;MYNAMKKITVFFLIFSIGILFAQNGVGINTSAPKSLLDIRAKNPDTPENSAGMLFPTVSRFSTVDPAQNQNGMLVFLDNAGTGTAGFEGYYFWDDNKKLWQYIFQTKILGKNLFKTIASGSGFPVIASGDANINVWYKAPFTALEAPDANYTLQNGDVIIGRTGNYSLFFTGGVYKNIGDLGATTTEVGVFINNGANPVLIAKSPLPSADNAKRSTNHTISDIITLTKGQRISVQTRRTNSCDTSVGPESVYTLTLSYLD
;
A
#
# COMPACT_ATOMS: atom_id res chain seq x y z
N MET A 1 59.90 42.66 -20.04
CA MET A 1 59.03 42.62 -18.84
C MET A 1 57.56 42.96 -19.14
N TYR A 2 57.25 43.97 -19.97
CA TYR A 2 55.87 44.39 -20.28
C TYR A 2 54.95 43.28 -20.84
N ASN A 3 55.44 42.44 -21.77
CA ASN A 3 54.63 41.35 -22.36
C ASN A 3 54.36 40.17 -21.41
N ALA A 4 55.19 39.96 -20.38
CA ALA A 4 54.95 38.91 -19.38
C ALA A 4 53.87 39.34 -18.39
N MET A 5 53.88 40.61 -17.97
CA MET A 5 52.88 41.17 -17.06
C MET A 5 51.50 41.21 -17.71
N LYS A 6 51.40 41.53 -19.01
CA LYS A 6 50.12 41.53 -19.74
C LYS A 6 49.49 40.13 -19.85
N LYS A 7 50.32 39.08 -20.03
CA LYS A 7 49.85 37.68 -20.06
C LYS A 7 49.36 37.21 -18.69
N ILE A 8 50.03 37.63 -17.61
CA ILE A 8 49.62 37.32 -16.23
C ILE A 8 48.29 38.04 -15.89
N THR A 9 48.12 39.30 -16.26
CA THR A 9 46.86 40.04 -16.04
C THR A 9 45.69 39.41 -16.81
N VAL A 10 45.90 38.97 -18.05
CA VAL A 10 44.87 38.27 -18.83
C VAL A 10 44.53 36.91 -18.21
N PHE A 11 45.52 36.17 -17.71
CA PHE A 11 45.29 34.90 -17.00
C PHE A 11 44.45 35.09 -15.73
N PHE A 12 44.73 36.12 -14.93
CA PHE A 12 43.92 36.45 -13.75
C PHE A 12 42.51 36.90 -14.12
N LEU A 13 42.34 37.70 -15.19
CA LEU A 13 41.01 38.15 -15.63
C LEU A 13 40.13 36.99 -16.13
N ILE A 14 40.73 36.00 -16.83
CA ILE A 14 40.04 34.78 -17.29
C ILE A 14 39.69 33.87 -16.09
N PHE A 15 40.58 33.76 -15.11
CA PHE A 15 40.32 32.98 -13.88
C PHE A 15 39.17 33.59 -13.05
N SER A 16 39.06 34.92 -12.98
CA SER A 16 37.98 35.63 -12.28
C SER A 16 36.59 35.42 -12.91
N ILE A 17 36.50 35.28 -14.23
CA ILE A 17 35.23 35.04 -14.94
C ILE A 17 34.74 33.59 -14.71
N GLY A 18 35.65 32.64 -14.49
CA GLY A 18 35.30 31.24 -14.21
C GLY A 18 34.62 31.00 -12.86
N ILE A 19 34.80 31.90 -11.88
CA ILE A 19 34.26 31.77 -10.52
C ILE A 19 32.82 32.32 -10.44
N LEU A 20 32.38 33.14 -11.40
CA LEU A 20 31.04 33.73 -11.45
C LEU A 20 29.93 32.74 -11.87
N PHE A 21 30.28 31.50 -12.19
CA PHE A 21 29.33 30.42 -12.48
C PHE A 21 29.34 29.32 -11.41
N ALA A 22 29.77 29.64 -10.18
CA ALA A 22 29.63 28.74 -9.03
C ALA A 22 28.14 28.50 -8.71
N GLN A 23 27.57 27.54 -9.44
CA GLN A 23 26.33 26.79 -9.22
C GLN A 23 25.10 27.62 -8.81
N ASN A 24 24.15 27.79 -9.74
CA ASN A 24 22.83 28.42 -9.53
C ASN A 24 21.92 27.71 -8.48
N GLY A 25 22.44 26.71 -7.77
CA GLY A 25 21.76 25.96 -6.72
C GLY A 25 22.67 24.91 -6.11
N VAL A 26 22.35 24.48 -4.89
CA VAL A 26 22.98 23.35 -4.22
C VAL A 26 22.25 22.08 -4.62
N GLY A 27 22.92 21.22 -5.38
CA GLY A 27 22.42 19.89 -5.71
C GLY A 27 22.94 18.85 -4.73
N ILE A 28 22.03 18.10 -4.10
CA ILE A 28 22.38 16.85 -3.40
C ILE A 28 21.90 15.70 -4.28
N ASN A 29 22.83 14.81 -4.68
CA ASN A 29 22.60 13.75 -5.66
C ASN A 29 22.15 14.25 -7.05
N THR A 30 22.48 15.48 -7.42
CA THR A 30 22.29 15.98 -8.79
C THR A 30 23.37 17.01 -9.16
N SER A 31 23.90 16.91 -10.37
CA SER A 31 24.84 17.91 -10.92
C SER A 31 24.13 19.05 -11.66
N ALA A 32 22.81 18.96 -11.83
CA ALA A 32 21.98 19.94 -12.52
C ALA A 32 20.76 20.28 -11.64
N PRO A 33 20.97 21.02 -10.53
CA PRO A 33 19.91 21.42 -9.63
C PRO A 33 18.89 22.31 -10.35
N LYS A 34 17.60 22.04 -10.14
CA LYS A 34 16.49 22.81 -10.73
C LYS A 34 15.93 23.90 -9.79
N SER A 35 16.56 24.08 -8.64
CA SER A 35 16.18 25.02 -7.58
C SER A 35 17.42 25.43 -6.77
N LEU A 36 17.29 26.43 -5.89
CA LEU A 36 18.37 26.85 -4.98
C LEU A 36 18.88 25.70 -4.10
N LEU A 37 17.99 24.77 -3.74
CA LEU A 37 18.32 23.49 -3.13
C LEU A 37 17.51 22.41 -3.87
N ASP A 38 18.17 21.49 -4.55
CA ASP A 38 17.57 20.34 -5.25
C ASP A 38 18.15 19.07 -4.61
N ILE A 39 17.35 18.40 -3.79
CA ILE A 39 17.72 17.13 -3.15
C ILE A 39 17.01 16.02 -3.90
N ARG A 40 17.77 15.17 -4.59
CA ARG A 40 17.22 14.00 -5.28
C ARG A 40 17.47 12.72 -4.49
N ALA A 41 16.50 11.82 -4.53
CA ALA A 41 16.72 10.45 -4.11
C ALA A 41 17.82 9.83 -4.99
N LYS A 42 18.72 9.05 -4.39
CA LYS A 42 19.74 8.34 -5.16
C LYS A 42 19.10 7.29 -6.08
N ASN A 43 18.03 6.66 -5.61
CA ASN A 43 17.20 5.75 -6.40
C ASN A 43 15.73 6.23 -6.37
N PRO A 44 15.21 6.80 -7.47
CA PRO A 44 13.86 7.37 -7.50
C PRO A 44 12.75 6.30 -7.47
N ASP A 45 13.02 5.08 -7.91
CA ASP A 45 12.02 4.00 -7.94
C ASP A 45 11.94 3.26 -6.60
N THR A 46 13.07 3.16 -5.91
CA THR A 46 13.20 2.50 -4.59
C THR A 46 14.13 3.30 -3.69
N PRO A 47 13.64 4.36 -3.03
CA PRO A 47 14.46 5.21 -2.17
C PRO A 47 15.13 4.40 -1.06
N GLU A 48 16.42 4.62 -0.85
CA GLU A 48 17.16 4.04 0.26
C GLU A 48 16.58 4.45 1.62
N ASN A 49 16.85 3.69 2.69
CA ASN A 49 16.36 4.02 4.03
C ASN A 49 16.89 5.36 4.58
N SER A 50 17.96 5.90 4.00
CA SER A 50 18.49 7.25 4.27
C SER A 50 17.95 8.31 3.31
N ALA A 51 17.03 7.97 2.40
CA ALA A 51 16.44 8.92 1.48
C ALA A 51 15.42 9.78 2.23
N GLY A 52 15.71 11.07 2.38
CA GLY A 52 14.82 12.02 3.05
C GLY A 52 15.56 13.23 3.61
N MET A 53 14.84 14.04 4.39
CA MET A 53 15.39 15.17 5.13
C MET A 53 14.71 15.25 6.50
N LEU A 54 15.51 15.38 7.56
CA LEU A 54 14.99 15.64 8.90
C LEU A 54 14.74 17.13 9.06
N PHE A 55 13.58 17.48 9.59
CA PHE A 55 13.25 18.83 10.04
C PHE A 55 13.43 18.94 11.56
N PRO A 56 13.60 20.16 12.12
CA PRO A 56 13.58 20.34 13.56
C PRO A 56 12.34 19.69 14.17
N THR A 57 12.59 18.74 15.08
CA THR A 57 11.55 18.03 15.82
C THR A 57 11.34 18.73 17.15
N VAL A 58 10.10 19.07 17.48
CA VAL A 58 9.73 19.76 18.71
C VAL A 58 8.74 18.90 19.49
N SER A 59 8.85 18.87 20.82
CA SER A 59 7.89 18.18 21.69
C SER A 59 6.70 19.07 22.10
N ARG A 60 6.81 20.37 21.85
CA ARG A 60 5.78 21.40 22.06
C ARG A 60 6.12 22.63 21.24
N PHE A 61 5.09 23.42 20.91
CA PHE A 61 5.32 24.75 20.36
C PHE A 61 5.79 25.72 21.46
N SER A 62 6.63 26.68 21.07
CA SER A 62 7.03 27.78 21.93
C SER A 62 5.79 28.56 22.39
N THR A 63 5.79 29.02 23.65
CA THR A 63 4.77 29.94 24.17
C THR A 63 4.93 31.36 23.62
N VAL A 64 6.10 31.66 23.04
CA VAL A 64 6.37 32.90 22.32
C VAL A 64 6.29 32.61 20.83
N ASP A 65 5.44 33.37 20.14
CA ASP A 65 5.24 33.26 18.70
C ASP A 65 6.53 33.58 17.93
N PRO A 66 6.84 32.83 16.85
CA PRO A 66 7.88 33.22 15.91
C PRO A 66 7.61 34.60 15.29
N ALA A 67 8.67 35.31 14.90
CA ALA A 67 8.53 36.62 14.28
C ALA A 67 8.21 36.51 12.77
N GLN A 68 7.93 37.65 12.15
CA GLN A 68 7.53 37.74 10.74
C GLN A 68 8.52 37.07 9.77
N ASN A 69 9.81 37.14 10.06
CA ASN A 69 10.85 36.53 9.25
C ASN A 69 10.86 34.99 9.32
N GLN A 70 10.12 34.39 10.24
CA GLN A 70 9.94 32.95 10.36
C GLN A 70 8.62 32.46 9.73
N ASN A 71 7.88 33.31 9.01
CA ASN A 71 6.71 32.85 8.27
C ASN A 71 7.08 31.72 7.29
N GLY A 72 6.38 30.60 7.36
CA GLY A 72 6.69 29.37 6.59
C GLY A 72 7.73 28.46 7.24
N MET A 73 8.21 28.75 8.46
CA MET A 73 9.08 27.85 9.23
C MET A 73 8.38 26.49 9.43
N LEU A 74 9.07 25.39 9.13
CA LEU A 74 8.56 24.01 9.19
C LEU A 74 9.18 23.24 10.35
N VAL A 75 8.34 22.56 11.12
CA VAL A 75 8.75 21.66 12.21
C VAL A 75 7.94 20.37 12.16
N PHE A 76 8.48 19.31 12.76
CA PHE A 76 7.71 18.11 13.09
C PHE A 76 7.36 18.16 14.59
N LEU A 77 6.06 18.13 14.92
CA LEU A 77 5.59 18.00 16.29
C LEU A 77 5.55 16.52 16.64
N ASP A 78 6.45 16.10 17.53
CA ASP A 78 6.41 14.80 18.18
C ASP A 78 5.55 14.91 19.45
N ASN A 79 4.32 14.41 19.37
CA ASN A 79 3.37 14.44 20.48
C ASN A 79 3.28 13.09 21.21
N ALA A 80 4.33 12.26 21.18
CA ALA A 80 4.36 10.98 21.88
C ALA A 80 4.19 11.17 23.42
N GLY A 81 2.94 11.11 23.88
CA GLY A 81 2.57 10.93 25.29
C GLY A 81 2.75 12.14 26.21
N THR A 82 3.04 13.34 25.71
CA THR A 82 3.24 14.54 26.57
C THR A 82 1.94 15.25 26.94
N GLY A 83 0.80 14.86 26.36
CA GLY A 83 -0.50 15.49 26.61
C GLY A 83 -0.60 16.92 26.06
N THR A 84 0.28 17.30 25.13
CA THR A 84 0.28 18.63 24.51
C THR A 84 -0.82 18.70 23.45
N ALA A 85 -1.49 19.85 23.33
CA ALA A 85 -2.53 20.04 22.31
C ALA A 85 -1.91 20.05 20.89
N GLY A 86 -2.41 19.17 20.01
CA GLY A 86 -1.95 19.04 18.62
C GLY A 86 -1.91 17.58 18.14
N PHE A 87 -1.99 17.35 16.84
CA PHE A 87 -1.75 16.04 16.26
C PHE A 87 -0.25 15.88 16.00
N GLU A 88 0.28 14.68 16.13
CA GLU A 88 1.64 14.42 15.66
C GLU A 88 1.75 14.70 14.15
N GLY A 89 2.85 15.32 13.73
CA GLY A 89 3.14 15.53 12.31
C GLY A 89 3.73 16.89 11.97
N TYR A 90 3.68 17.26 10.69
CA TYR A 90 4.32 18.46 10.18
C TYR A 90 3.45 19.71 10.38
N TYR A 91 4.07 20.79 10.85
CA TYR A 91 3.46 22.09 11.03
C TYR A 91 4.29 23.18 10.39
N PHE A 92 3.64 24.19 9.81
CA PHE A 92 4.31 25.42 9.43
C PHE A 92 3.77 26.62 10.23
N TRP A 93 4.64 27.60 10.49
CA TRP A 93 4.24 28.86 11.11
C TRP A 93 3.55 29.77 10.09
N ASP A 94 2.32 30.21 10.39
CA ASP A 94 1.61 31.25 9.63
C ASP A 94 1.59 32.55 10.44
N ASP A 95 2.47 33.48 10.06
CA ASP A 95 2.62 34.76 10.75
C ASP A 95 1.38 35.66 10.62
N ASN A 96 0.62 35.54 9.54
CA ASN A 96 -0.58 36.35 9.34
C ASN A 96 -1.70 35.92 10.30
N LYS A 97 -1.78 34.61 10.59
CA LYS A 97 -2.74 34.06 11.55
C LYS A 97 -2.21 33.97 12.98
N LYS A 98 -0.90 34.17 13.18
CA LYS A 98 -0.19 33.95 14.45
C LYS A 98 -0.43 32.55 15.03
N LEU A 99 -0.39 31.54 14.17
CA LEU A 99 -0.72 30.16 14.53
C LEU A 99 0.16 29.15 13.78
N TRP A 100 0.48 28.05 14.47
CA TRP A 100 1.03 26.85 13.84
C TRP A 100 -0.08 26.11 13.09
N GLN A 101 0.10 25.89 11.79
CA GLN A 101 -0.86 25.18 10.95
C GLN A 101 -0.37 23.78 10.62
N TYR A 102 -1.23 22.80 10.90
CA TYR A 102 -0.99 21.40 10.58
C TYR A 102 -1.03 21.19 9.07
N ILE A 103 0.01 20.54 8.54
CA ILE A 103 0.04 20.13 7.13
C ILE A 103 -0.71 18.81 7.03
N PHE A 104 -1.95 18.89 6.58
CA PHE A 104 -2.79 17.73 6.31
C PHE A 104 -2.89 17.47 4.80
N GLN A 105 -2.93 16.20 4.42
CA GLN A 105 -3.09 15.82 3.02
C GLN A 105 -4.57 15.80 2.63
N THR A 106 -5.03 16.85 1.96
CA THR A 106 -6.43 17.01 1.49
C THR A 106 -6.94 15.86 0.62
N LYS A 107 -6.04 15.17 -0.12
CA LYS A 107 -6.39 13.99 -0.95
C LYS A 107 -6.99 12.82 -0.16
N ILE A 108 -6.88 12.84 1.17
CA ILE A 108 -7.35 11.79 2.06
C ILE A 108 -8.79 12.01 2.55
N LEU A 109 -9.34 13.22 2.39
CA LEU A 109 -10.62 13.62 3.00
C LEU A 109 -11.86 12.79 2.59
N GLY A 110 -11.76 11.96 1.55
CA GLY A 110 -12.82 11.01 1.14
C GLY A 110 -12.36 9.55 1.03
N LYS A 111 -11.15 9.23 1.47
CA LYS A 111 -10.58 7.88 1.36
C LYS A 111 -10.62 7.19 2.72
N ASN A 112 -11.11 5.95 2.74
CA ASN A 112 -10.95 5.10 3.91
C ASN A 112 -9.50 4.58 3.96
N LEU A 113 -8.65 5.25 4.73
CA LEU A 113 -7.22 4.93 4.85
C LEU A 113 -6.94 3.56 5.47
N PHE A 114 -7.92 2.99 6.16
CA PHE A 114 -7.76 1.75 6.90
C PHE A 114 -8.23 0.53 6.11
N LYS A 115 -8.70 0.72 4.87
CA LYS A 115 -9.24 -0.33 4.02
C LYS A 115 -8.22 -0.74 2.94
N THR A 116 -7.92 -2.04 2.90
CA THR A 116 -7.20 -2.70 1.81
C THR A 116 -8.17 -3.57 1.02
N ILE A 117 -8.12 -3.50 -0.31
CA ILE A 117 -8.94 -4.30 -1.21
C ILE A 117 -8.02 -5.06 -2.16
N ALA A 118 -8.10 -6.38 -2.16
CA ALA A 118 -7.46 -7.24 -3.13
C ALA A 118 -8.53 -7.91 -4.02
N SER A 119 -8.24 -8.01 -5.32
CA SER A 119 -9.15 -8.65 -6.27
C SER A 119 -8.42 -9.48 -7.34
N GLY A 120 -9.12 -10.48 -7.86
CA GLY A 120 -8.61 -11.42 -8.85
C GLY A 120 -9.74 -12.18 -9.54
N SER A 121 -9.43 -12.88 -10.64
CA SER A 121 -10.43 -13.59 -11.46
C SER A 121 -11.08 -14.81 -10.79
N GLY A 122 -10.77 -15.07 -9.52
CA GLY A 122 -11.21 -16.25 -8.78
C GLY A 122 -10.12 -17.30 -8.72
N PHE A 123 -10.48 -18.56 -8.91
CA PHE A 123 -9.58 -19.73 -8.81
C PHE A 123 -9.48 -20.46 -10.17
N PRO A 124 -8.42 -21.27 -10.40
CA PRO A 124 -8.33 -22.12 -11.58
C PRO A 124 -9.54 -23.05 -11.70
N VAL A 125 -10.01 -23.28 -12.93
CA VAL A 125 -11.11 -24.22 -13.18
C VAL A 125 -10.75 -25.61 -12.65
N ILE A 126 -11.63 -26.15 -11.81
CA ILE A 126 -11.53 -27.49 -11.25
C ILE A 126 -12.14 -28.46 -12.27
N ALA A 127 -11.33 -29.36 -12.82
CA ALA A 127 -11.78 -30.35 -13.79
C ALA A 127 -12.78 -31.35 -13.18
N SER A 128 -13.63 -31.97 -14.00
CA SER A 128 -14.53 -33.04 -13.57
C SER A 128 -13.78 -34.25 -13.00
N GLY A 129 -14.49 -35.08 -12.22
CA GLY A 129 -13.96 -36.33 -11.66
C GLY A 129 -13.42 -36.25 -10.23
N ASP A 130 -13.22 -37.42 -9.64
CA ASP A 130 -13.08 -37.54 -8.17
C ASP A 130 -11.69 -37.17 -7.63
N ALA A 131 -10.67 -37.14 -8.49
CA ALA A 131 -9.29 -36.79 -8.10
C ALA A 131 -9.16 -35.37 -7.52
N ASN A 132 -10.13 -34.48 -7.81
CA ASN A 132 -10.12 -33.09 -7.38
C ASN A 132 -11.04 -32.82 -6.17
N ILE A 133 -11.59 -33.87 -5.56
CA ILE A 133 -12.41 -33.75 -4.35
C ILE A 133 -11.51 -33.42 -3.16
N ASN A 134 -11.95 -32.49 -2.32
CA ASN A 134 -11.23 -32.03 -1.13
C ASN A 134 -9.86 -31.39 -1.40
N VAL A 135 -9.53 -31.10 -2.66
CA VAL A 135 -8.31 -30.40 -3.08
C VAL A 135 -8.56 -28.90 -3.14
N TRP A 136 -7.70 -28.13 -2.49
CA TRP A 136 -7.79 -26.67 -2.48
C TRP A 136 -7.07 -26.04 -3.69
N TYR A 137 -7.77 -25.14 -4.38
CA TYR A 137 -7.26 -24.37 -5.50
C TYR A 137 -7.15 -22.90 -5.11
N LYS A 138 -5.92 -22.38 -5.12
CA LYS A 138 -5.66 -20.98 -4.77
C LYS A 138 -6.26 -20.01 -5.79
N ALA A 139 -6.90 -18.96 -5.28
CA ALA A 139 -7.33 -17.82 -6.05
C ALA A 139 -6.22 -16.75 -6.11
N PRO A 140 -5.55 -16.52 -7.26
CA PRO A 140 -4.51 -15.50 -7.33
C PRO A 140 -5.13 -14.10 -7.38
N PHE A 141 -4.88 -13.29 -6.35
CA PHE A 141 -5.14 -11.85 -6.42
C PHE A 141 -4.12 -11.16 -7.33
N THR A 142 -4.59 -10.31 -8.24
CA THR A 142 -3.76 -9.62 -9.24
C THR A 142 -3.84 -8.10 -9.12
N ALA A 143 -4.83 -7.58 -8.38
CA ALA A 143 -4.97 -6.16 -8.09
C ALA A 143 -5.04 -5.93 -6.58
N LEU A 144 -4.42 -4.83 -6.13
CA LEU A 144 -4.40 -4.39 -4.73
C LEU A 144 -4.59 -2.87 -4.69
N GLU A 145 -5.65 -2.44 -4.02
CA GLU A 145 -5.88 -1.04 -3.65
C GLU A 145 -5.72 -0.93 -2.13
N ALA A 146 -4.58 -0.40 -1.69
CA ALA A 146 -4.26 -0.17 -0.30
C ALA A 146 -3.72 1.26 -0.13
N PRO A 147 -4.36 2.11 0.69
CA PRO A 147 -3.83 3.44 1.02
C PRO A 147 -2.51 3.37 1.79
N ASP A 148 -2.32 2.32 2.57
CA ASP A 148 -1.07 2.01 3.26
C ASP A 148 -0.14 1.23 2.32
N ALA A 149 1.03 1.79 2.05
CA ALA A 149 2.03 1.23 1.15
C ALA A 149 2.69 -0.06 1.67
N ASN A 150 2.45 -0.45 2.92
CA ASN A 150 3.03 -1.65 3.51
C ASN A 150 2.30 -2.94 3.09
N TYR A 151 1.10 -2.86 2.51
CA TYR A 151 0.45 -4.03 1.92
C TYR A 151 1.04 -4.30 0.54
N THR A 152 1.34 -5.56 0.26
CA THR A 152 1.85 -5.96 -1.05
C THR A 152 1.16 -7.22 -1.54
N LEU A 153 1.23 -7.49 -2.85
CA LEU A 153 0.87 -8.78 -3.41
C LEU A 153 2.12 -9.58 -3.68
N GLN A 154 2.11 -10.85 -3.29
CA GLN A 154 3.17 -11.79 -3.64
C GLN A 154 2.55 -13.12 -4.03
N ASN A 155 2.80 -13.57 -5.25
CA ASN A 155 2.31 -14.85 -5.77
C ASN A 155 0.79 -15.06 -5.60
N GLY A 156 -0.01 -14.00 -5.69
CA GLY A 156 -1.46 -14.05 -5.53
C GLY A 156 -1.98 -13.99 -4.09
N ASP A 157 -1.09 -13.89 -3.09
CA ASP A 157 -1.43 -13.69 -1.69
C ASP A 157 -1.31 -12.20 -1.31
N VAL A 158 -2.12 -11.77 -0.34
CA VAL A 158 -2.00 -10.43 0.26
C VAL A 158 -1.02 -10.49 1.43
N ILE A 159 0.05 -9.70 1.38
CA ILE A 159 1.00 -9.54 2.49
C ILE A 159 0.49 -8.45 3.42
N ILE A 160 0.39 -8.79 4.71
CA ILE A 160 -0.11 -7.89 5.74
C ILE A 160 0.92 -6.82 6.06
N GLY A 161 0.52 -5.55 5.91
CA GLY A 161 1.41 -4.40 6.14
C GLY A 161 1.60 -4.02 7.61
N ARG A 162 0.64 -4.38 8.48
CA ARG A 162 0.59 -3.95 9.89
C ARG A 162 0.11 -5.07 10.81
N THR A 163 0.60 -5.10 12.05
CA THR A 163 0.10 -6.02 13.07
C THR A 163 -1.12 -5.41 13.74
N GLY A 164 -2.17 -6.19 13.95
CA GLY A 164 -3.38 -5.75 14.64
C GLY A 164 -4.62 -6.59 14.31
N ASN A 165 -5.79 -6.08 14.67
CA ASN A 165 -7.07 -6.68 14.35
C ASN A 165 -7.63 -6.11 13.05
N TYR A 166 -8.31 -6.98 12.30
CA TYR A 166 -8.85 -6.68 10.99
C TYR A 166 -10.27 -7.17 10.87
N SER A 167 -11.18 -6.30 10.44
CA SER A 167 -12.44 -6.73 9.84
C SER A 167 -12.12 -7.28 8.45
N LEU A 168 -12.26 -8.59 8.28
CA LEU A 168 -12.11 -9.28 7.01
C LEU A 168 -13.47 -9.50 6.39
N PHE A 169 -13.61 -9.13 5.11
CA PHE A 169 -14.77 -9.48 4.29
C PHE A 169 -14.29 -10.05 2.96
N PHE A 170 -14.80 -11.22 2.59
CA PHE A 170 -14.55 -11.85 1.31
C PHE A 170 -15.86 -12.16 0.60
N THR A 171 -15.88 -12.00 -0.73
CA THR A 171 -16.97 -12.48 -1.58
C THR A 171 -16.44 -13.07 -2.89
N GLY A 172 -17.09 -14.14 -3.36
CA GLY A 172 -16.76 -14.78 -4.63
C GLY A 172 -17.82 -15.80 -5.06
N GLY A 173 -18.13 -15.81 -6.35
CA GLY A 173 -19.08 -16.72 -6.96
C GLY A 173 -18.40 -17.97 -7.53
N VAL A 174 -19.08 -19.10 -7.45
CA VAL A 174 -18.66 -20.38 -8.03
C VAL A 174 -19.78 -20.90 -8.91
N TYR A 175 -19.44 -21.37 -10.11
CA TYR A 175 -20.38 -22.06 -10.99
C TYR A 175 -19.98 -23.51 -11.21
N LYS A 176 -20.96 -24.28 -11.69
CA LYS A 176 -20.73 -25.54 -12.38
C LYS A 176 -21.51 -25.59 -13.69
N ASN A 177 -20.96 -26.33 -14.65
CA ASN A 177 -21.53 -26.42 -15.99
C ASN A 177 -22.75 -27.35 -16.04
N ILE A 178 -23.55 -27.16 -17.09
CA ILE A 178 -24.69 -28.02 -17.43
C ILE A 178 -24.24 -29.48 -17.63
N GLY A 179 -25.09 -30.43 -17.26
CA GLY A 179 -24.87 -31.88 -17.39
C GLY A 179 -24.47 -32.59 -16.11
N ASP A 180 -24.56 -31.95 -14.94
CA ASP A 180 -24.32 -32.58 -13.63
C ASP A 180 -25.65 -32.78 -12.89
N LEU A 181 -26.08 -34.03 -12.76
CA LEU A 181 -27.32 -34.41 -12.08
C LEU A 181 -27.16 -34.41 -10.55
N GLY A 182 -25.93 -34.43 -10.03
CA GLY A 182 -25.64 -34.39 -8.61
C GLY A 182 -25.67 -32.97 -8.04
N ALA A 183 -25.96 -32.83 -6.76
CA ALA A 183 -25.62 -31.62 -6.01
C ALA A 183 -24.17 -31.74 -5.50
N THR A 184 -23.44 -30.63 -5.42
CA THR A 184 -22.07 -30.61 -4.89
C THR A 184 -21.92 -29.48 -3.89
N THR A 185 -21.11 -29.66 -2.85
CA THR A 185 -20.80 -28.57 -1.92
C THR A 185 -19.45 -27.97 -2.28
N THR A 186 -19.43 -26.66 -2.50
CA THR A 186 -18.18 -25.90 -2.63
C THR A 186 -17.86 -25.22 -1.32
N GLU A 187 -16.57 -25.03 -1.09
CA GLU A 187 -16.07 -24.32 0.08
C GLU A 187 -15.02 -23.32 -0.35
N VAL A 188 -15.05 -22.13 0.24
CA VAL A 188 -14.00 -21.12 0.10
C VAL A 188 -13.38 -20.91 1.47
N GLY A 189 -12.06 -21.02 1.54
CA GLY A 189 -11.28 -20.87 2.76
C GLY A 189 -10.33 -19.69 2.69
N VAL A 190 -10.22 -18.96 3.79
CA VAL A 190 -9.13 -18.00 4.05
C VAL A 190 -8.03 -18.73 4.80
N PHE A 191 -6.82 -18.67 4.30
CA PHE A 191 -5.63 -19.28 4.88
C PHE A 191 -4.65 -18.20 5.29
N ILE A 192 -4.02 -18.40 6.44
CA ILE A 192 -2.89 -17.58 6.88
C ILE A 192 -1.61 -18.37 6.61
N ASN A 193 -0.68 -17.75 5.89
CA ASN A 193 0.54 -18.35 5.40
C ASN A 193 0.28 -19.61 4.56
N ASN A 194 1.04 -20.67 4.77
CA ASN A 194 0.87 -21.97 4.13
C ASN A 194 0.18 -22.97 5.08
N GLY A 195 -0.78 -22.49 5.88
CA GLY A 195 -1.52 -23.35 6.81
C GLY A 195 -2.22 -24.51 6.08
N ALA A 196 -2.27 -25.69 6.69
CA ALA A 196 -2.93 -26.87 6.11
C ALA A 196 -4.46 -26.75 6.10
N ASN A 197 -5.02 -25.95 7.01
CA ASN A 197 -6.45 -25.72 7.16
C ASN A 197 -6.76 -24.23 7.07
N PRO A 198 -7.95 -23.85 6.55
CA PRO A 198 -8.36 -22.46 6.56
C PRO A 198 -8.66 -22.00 7.99
N VAL A 199 -8.37 -20.73 8.26
CA VAL A 199 -8.75 -20.06 9.52
C VAL A 199 -10.20 -19.59 9.50
N LEU A 200 -10.74 -19.29 8.32
CA LEU A 200 -12.15 -18.98 8.08
C LEU A 200 -12.64 -19.75 6.86
N ILE A 201 -13.88 -20.24 6.90
CA ILE A 201 -14.43 -21.04 5.81
C ILE A 201 -15.90 -20.69 5.55
N ALA A 202 -16.26 -20.50 4.29
CA ALA A 202 -17.63 -20.47 3.81
C ALA A 202 -17.95 -21.75 3.05
N LYS A 203 -19.16 -22.25 3.21
CA LYS A 203 -19.66 -23.45 2.54
C LYS A 203 -20.97 -23.10 1.87
N SER A 204 -21.08 -23.42 0.58
CA SER A 204 -22.32 -23.20 -0.16
C SER A 204 -22.65 -24.41 -1.04
N PRO A 205 -23.90 -24.91 -1.00
CA PRO A 205 -24.35 -25.96 -1.89
C PRO A 205 -24.52 -25.41 -3.32
N LEU A 206 -24.05 -26.18 -4.31
CA LEU A 206 -24.39 -26.00 -5.72
C LEU A 206 -25.42 -27.08 -6.09
N PRO A 207 -26.67 -26.69 -6.37
CA PRO A 207 -27.72 -27.63 -6.77
C PRO A 207 -27.40 -28.28 -8.12
N SER A 208 -28.10 -29.35 -8.47
CA SER A 208 -27.94 -30.02 -9.76
C SER A 208 -28.07 -29.05 -10.94
N ALA A 209 -27.19 -29.23 -11.92
CA ALA A 209 -27.10 -28.44 -13.15
C ALA A 209 -27.50 -29.31 -14.34
N ASP A 210 -28.67 -29.95 -14.26
CA ASP A 210 -29.18 -30.86 -15.30
C ASP A 210 -29.33 -30.15 -16.65
N ASN A 211 -30.15 -29.10 -16.69
CA ASN A 211 -30.53 -28.40 -17.92
C ASN A 211 -30.01 -26.97 -18.05
N ALA A 212 -29.27 -26.48 -17.04
CA ALA A 212 -28.70 -25.15 -17.04
C ALA A 212 -27.48 -25.07 -16.13
N LYS A 213 -26.55 -24.17 -16.47
CA LYS A 213 -25.46 -23.74 -15.58
C LYS A 213 -26.04 -23.26 -14.25
N ARG A 214 -25.41 -23.64 -13.13
CA ARG A 214 -25.78 -23.19 -11.79
C ARG A 214 -24.62 -22.50 -11.12
N SER A 215 -24.92 -21.53 -10.28
CA SER A 215 -23.92 -20.82 -9.48
C SER A 215 -24.40 -20.59 -8.06
N THR A 216 -23.45 -20.36 -7.18
CA THR A 216 -23.66 -19.88 -5.81
C THR A 216 -22.62 -18.83 -5.48
N ASN A 217 -22.90 -18.02 -4.45
CA ASN A 217 -21.92 -17.14 -3.86
C ASN A 217 -21.37 -17.71 -2.55
N HIS A 218 -20.16 -17.26 -2.23
CA HIS A 218 -19.51 -17.45 -0.94
C HIS A 218 -19.25 -16.08 -0.34
N THR A 219 -19.53 -15.97 0.95
CA THR A 219 -19.24 -14.76 1.72
C THR A 219 -18.60 -15.17 3.04
N ILE A 220 -17.50 -14.53 3.41
CA ILE A 220 -16.86 -14.67 4.72
C ILE A 220 -16.79 -13.28 5.32
N SER A 221 -17.22 -13.13 6.56
CA SER A 221 -17.13 -11.88 7.32
C SER A 221 -16.77 -12.22 8.74
N ASP A 222 -15.61 -11.76 9.21
CA ASP A 222 -15.16 -11.99 10.57
C ASP A 222 -14.11 -10.95 11.00
N ILE A 223 -13.80 -10.89 12.29
CA ILE A 223 -12.67 -10.14 12.83
C ILE A 223 -11.52 -11.12 13.11
N ILE A 224 -10.35 -10.85 12.56
CA ILE A 224 -9.16 -11.68 12.76
C ILE A 224 -7.94 -10.85 13.18
N THR A 225 -7.08 -11.44 14.00
CA THR A 225 -5.79 -10.85 14.37
C THR A 225 -4.71 -11.31 13.39
N LEU A 226 -3.97 -10.36 12.84
CA LEU A 226 -2.91 -10.61 11.87
C LEU A 226 -1.62 -9.91 12.29
N THR A 227 -0.49 -10.51 11.93
CA THR A 227 0.84 -9.95 12.17
C THR A 227 1.42 -9.45 10.85
N LYS A 228 2.14 -8.31 10.90
CA LYS A 228 2.89 -7.79 9.77
C LYS A 228 3.75 -8.88 9.12
N GLY A 229 3.69 -8.97 7.79
CA GLY A 229 4.41 -9.96 6.98
C GLY A 229 3.68 -11.30 6.82
N GLN A 230 2.58 -11.55 7.53
CA GLN A 230 1.75 -12.73 7.26
C GLN A 230 1.13 -12.64 5.87
N ARG A 231 0.88 -13.81 5.27
CA ARG A 231 0.27 -13.94 3.95
C ARG A 231 -1.19 -14.37 4.11
N ILE A 232 -2.12 -13.66 3.49
CA ILE A 232 -3.49 -14.14 3.33
C ILE A 232 -3.65 -14.75 1.95
N SER A 233 -4.08 -16.00 1.93
CA SER A 233 -4.43 -16.73 0.72
C SER A 233 -5.91 -17.11 0.75
N VAL A 234 -6.60 -17.01 -0.38
CA VAL A 234 -7.97 -17.51 -0.53
C VAL A 234 -7.94 -18.71 -1.45
N GLN A 235 -8.58 -19.80 -1.04
CA GLN A 235 -8.60 -21.04 -1.82
C GLN A 235 -10.02 -21.60 -1.88
N THR A 236 -10.33 -22.28 -2.97
CA THR A 236 -11.65 -22.87 -3.24
C THR A 236 -11.52 -24.36 -3.46
N ARG A 237 -12.48 -25.13 -2.97
CA ARG A 237 -12.58 -26.57 -3.25
C ARG A 237 -14.03 -26.99 -3.44
N ARG A 238 -14.21 -28.20 -3.97
CA ARG A 238 -15.45 -28.97 -3.84
C ARG A 238 -15.22 -30.17 -2.94
N THR A 239 -16.27 -30.61 -2.26
CA THR A 239 -16.21 -31.70 -1.27
C THR A 239 -16.95 -32.97 -1.71
N ASN A 240 -17.64 -32.91 -2.85
CA ASN A 240 -18.31 -34.05 -3.47
C ASN A 240 -17.90 -34.17 -4.94
N SER A 241 -18.13 -35.35 -5.51
CA SER A 241 -18.02 -35.62 -6.94
C SER A 241 -18.83 -34.62 -7.77
N CYS A 242 -18.36 -34.37 -8.98
CA CYS A 242 -19.04 -33.54 -9.95
C CYS A 242 -18.60 -33.97 -11.35
N ASP A 243 -19.59 -34.27 -12.19
CA ASP A 243 -19.39 -34.79 -13.55
C ASP A 243 -18.93 -33.70 -14.53
N THR A 244 -19.06 -32.43 -14.13
CA THR A 244 -18.66 -31.27 -14.92
C THR A 244 -17.58 -30.45 -14.22
N SER A 245 -17.01 -29.50 -14.95
CA SER A 245 -16.04 -28.57 -14.37
C SER A 245 -16.71 -27.52 -13.49
N VAL A 246 -15.98 -27.11 -12.45
CA VAL A 246 -16.37 -26.07 -11.50
C VAL A 246 -15.41 -24.89 -11.65
N GLY A 247 -15.93 -23.68 -11.77
CA GLY A 247 -15.11 -22.49 -12.02
C GLY A 247 -15.61 -21.24 -11.31
N PRO A 248 -14.87 -20.12 -11.41
CA PRO A 248 -15.25 -18.86 -10.80
C PRO A 248 -16.39 -18.20 -11.60
N GLU A 249 -17.47 -17.82 -10.91
CA GLU A 249 -18.60 -17.09 -11.50
C GLU A 249 -18.41 -15.57 -11.43
N SER A 250 -17.66 -15.10 -10.44
CA SER A 250 -17.40 -13.68 -10.23
C SER A 250 -15.92 -13.45 -9.92
N VAL A 251 -15.53 -12.19 -10.01
CA VAL A 251 -14.28 -11.70 -9.40
C VAL A 251 -14.31 -12.02 -7.91
N TYR A 252 -13.19 -12.54 -7.40
CA TYR A 252 -12.98 -12.74 -5.98
C TYR A 252 -12.46 -11.44 -5.39
N THR A 253 -13.09 -10.97 -4.33
CA THR A 253 -12.70 -9.74 -3.65
C THR A 253 -12.48 -10.01 -2.17
N LEU A 254 -11.33 -9.60 -1.66
CA LEU A 254 -10.98 -9.60 -0.25
C LEU A 254 -10.83 -8.15 0.21
N THR A 255 -11.61 -7.76 1.20
CA THR A 255 -11.51 -6.49 1.91
C THR A 255 -10.97 -6.73 3.31
N LEU A 256 -9.94 -5.98 3.68
CA LEU A 256 -9.40 -5.94 5.04
C LEU A 256 -9.54 -4.51 5.55
N SER A 257 -10.23 -4.30 6.66
CA SER A 257 -10.26 -3.00 7.34
C SER A 257 -9.54 -3.12 8.68
N TYR A 258 -8.45 -2.37 8.84
CA TYR A 258 -7.70 -2.31 10.09
C TYR A 258 -8.53 -1.66 11.20
N LEU A 259 -8.52 -2.25 12.39
CA LEU A 259 -9.32 -1.80 13.53
C LEU A 259 -8.44 -1.20 14.63
N ASP A 260 -7.40 -1.91 15.06
CA ASP A 260 -6.43 -1.50 16.09
C ASP A 260 -5.20 -2.42 16.17
#